data_AF-A0A661Z5V4-F1
#
_entry.id   AF-A0A661Z5V4-F1
#
_cell.length_a   1.000
_cell.length_b   1.000
_cell.length_c   1.000
_cell.angle_alpha   90.00
_cell.angle_beta   90.00
_cell.angle_gamma   90.00
#
_symmetry.space_group_name_H-M   'P 1'
#
loop_
_entity.id
_entity.type
_entity.pdbx_description
1 polymer ?
#
loop_
_entity_poly.entity_id
_entity_poly.type
_entity_poly.pdbx_seq_one_letter_code
_entity_poly.pdbx_strand_id
1 'polypeptide(L)'
;MTSSTTIEPDTRLIDYLGADKVAIMQKNNPSLIHYYNFFLDNSYSIETVPADKLQGNNFEELSLPLSGGEVDTKVLNVLKLNIQRKYDENIYYKIKGSDQIFIMLSEEVFIKKYNKYRKENGLMDQSL
;
A
#
# COMPACT_ATOMS: atom_id res chain seq x y z
N MET A 1 -7.46 -29.65 -17.49
CA MET A 1 -6.21 -28.87 -17.45
C MET A 1 -6.48 -27.65 -16.58
N THR A 2 -5.99 -27.64 -15.35
CA THR A 2 -6.13 -26.47 -14.46
C THR A 2 -5.09 -25.44 -14.90
N SER A 3 -5.55 -24.35 -15.51
CA SER A 3 -4.72 -23.17 -15.76
C SER A 3 -4.24 -22.62 -14.42
N SER A 4 -3.00 -22.95 -14.03
CA SER A 4 -2.33 -22.28 -12.93
C SER A 4 -2.08 -20.84 -13.36
N THR A 5 -2.97 -19.93 -13.01
CA THR A 5 -2.73 -18.50 -13.20
C THR A 5 -1.60 -18.08 -12.26
N THR A 6 -0.38 -18.05 -12.77
CA THR A 6 0.78 -17.53 -12.04
C THR A 6 0.53 -16.06 -11.72
N ILE A 7 0.57 -15.70 -10.44
CA ILE A 7 0.35 -14.33 -9.97
C ILE A 7 1.59 -13.51 -10.32
N GLU A 8 1.44 -12.46 -11.13
CA GLU A 8 2.56 -11.59 -11.47
C GLU A 8 2.88 -10.63 -10.30
N PRO A 9 4.13 -10.59 -9.81
CA PRO A 9 4.53 -9.65 -8.78
C PRO A 9 4.57 -8.22 -9.30
N ASP A 10 4.11 -7.27 -8.50
CA ASP A 10 4.26 -5.84 -8.79
C ASP A 10 5.76 -5.47 -8.89
N THR A 11 6.11 -4.64 -9.87
CA THR A 11 7.51 -4.23 -10.09
C THR A 11 8.08 -3.45 -8.89
N ARG A 12 7.24 -2.74 -8.13
CA ARG A 12 7.63 -2.05 -6.89
C ARG A 12 8.00 -3.03 -5.77
N LEU A 13 7.41 -4.22 -5.75
CA LEU A 13 7.80 -5.29 -4.82
C LEU A 13 9.17 -5.85 -5.19
N ILE A 14 9.44 -6.04 -6.48
CA ILE A 14 10.74 -6.48 -7.00
C ILE A 14 11.82 -5.44 -6.71
N ASP A 15 11.53 -4.17 -6.95
CA ASP A 15 12.41 -3.03 -6.62
C ASP A 15 12.73 -2.94 -5.13
N TYR A 16 11.79 -3.30 -4.24
CA TYR A 16 12.01 -3.29 -2.80
C TYR A 16 12.77 -4.51 -2.26
N LEU A 17 12.39 -5.74 -2.67
CA LEU A 17 12.95 -6.98 -2.11
C LEU A 17 14.07 -7.61 -2.96
N GLY A 18 14.16 -7.25 -4.24
CA GLY A 18 15.00 -7.91 -5.24
C GLY A 18 14.33 -9.11 -5.91
N ALA A 19 14.69 -9.35 -7.19
CA ALA A 19 14.09 -10.38 -8.03
C ALA A 19 14.19 -11.79 -7.42
N ASP A 20 15.34 -12.16 -6.85
CA ASP A 20 15.55 -13.50 -6.28
C ASP A 20 14.62 -13.78 -5.09
N LYS A 21 14.44 -12.80 -4.20
CA LYS A 21 13.54 -12.95 -3.05
C LYS A 21 12.09 -13.06 -3.48
N VAL A 22 11.69 -12.25 -4.47
CA VAL A 22 10.32 -12.30 -5.02
C VAL A 22 10.09 -13.64 -5.72
N ALA A 23 11.04 -14.17 -6.48
CA ALA A 23 10.93 -15.48 -7.12
C ALA A 23 10.76 -16.62 -6.09
N ILE A 24 11.55 -16.59 -5.00
CA ILE A 24 11.41 -17.54 -3.89
C ILE A 24 10.03 -17.42 -3.23
N MET A 25 9.57 -16.19 -2.99
CA MET A 25 8.26 -15.92 -2.39
C MET A 25 7.12 -16.41 -3.27
N GLN A 26 7.17 -16.15 -4.58
CA GLN A 26 6.17 -16.56 -5.55
C GLN A 26 6.07 -18.09 -5.64
N LYS A 27 7.21 -18.80 -5.57
CA LYS A 27 7.25 -20.27 -5.58
C LYS A 27 6.72 -20.89 -4.28
N ASN A 28 7.12 -20.35 -3.13
CA ASN A 28 6.89 -21.00 -1.84
C ASN A 28 5.63 -20.52 -1.13
N ASN A 29 5.22 -19.27 -1.37
CA ASN A 29 4.04 -18.66 -0.76
C ASN A 29 3.42 -17.60 -1.68
N PRO A 30 2.77 -18.02 -2.79
CA PRO A 30 2.14 -17.10 -3.75
C PRO A 30 1.10 -16.16 -3.13
N SER A 31 0.50 -16.53 -1.99
CA SER A 31 -0.46 -15.67 -1.27
C SER A 31 0.18 -14.37 -0.75
N LEU A 32 1.48 -14.36 -0.48
CA LEU A 32 2.20 -13.15 -0.12
C LEU A 32 2.34 -12.19 -1.30
N ILE A 33 2.42 -12.69 -2.53
CA ILE A 33 2.43 -11.83 -3.72
C ILE A 33 1.09 -11.09 -3.85
N HIS A 34 -0.04 -11.78 -3.65
CA HIS A 34 -1.35 -11.13 -3.58
C HIS A 34 -1.41 -10.06 -2.48
N TYR A 35 -0.90 -10.39 -1.29
CA TYR A 35 -0.88 -9.45 -0.17
C TYR A 35 -0.10 -8.17 -0.50
N TYR A 36 1.13 -8.31 -1.02
CA TYR A 36 1.99 -7.16 -1.30
C TYR A 36 1.51 -6.35 -2.50
N ASN A 37 1.04 -7.00 -3.56
CA ASN A 37 0.43 -6.31 -4.69
C ASN A 37 -0.78 -5.47 -4.22
N PHE A 38 -1.64 -6.03 -3.36
CA PHE A 38 -2.75 -5.28 -2.80
C PHE A 38 -2.28 -4.16 -1.87
N PHE A 39 -1.29 -4.42 -1.02
CA PHE A 39 -0.72 -3.46 -0.07
C PHE A 39 -0.20 -2.22 -0.77
N LEU A 40 0.51 -2.37 -1.89
CA LEU A 40 1.17 -1.27 -2.59
C LEU A 40 0.21 -0.17 -3.04
N ASP A 41 -1.07 -0.48 -3.25
CA ASP A 41 -2.07 0.50 -3.69
C ASP A 41 -3.19 0.76 -2.66
N ASN A 42 -3.39 -0.14 -1.69
CA ASN A 42 -4.55 -0.08 -0.80
C ASN A 42 -4.19 0.11 0.67
N SER A 43 -2.90 0.22 1.00
CA SER A 43 -2.42 0.43 2.37
C SER A 43 -2.58 1.87 2.87
N TYR A 44 -2.79 2.82 1.97
CA TYR A 44 -2.83 4.25 2.29
C TYR A 44 -4.01 4.95 1.60
N SER A 45 -4.21 6.21 1.97
CA SER A 45 -5.07 7.19 1.28
C SER A 45 -4.28 8.48 1.09
N ILE A 46 -4.64 9.25 0.07
CA ILE A 46 -4.13 10.60 -0.15
C ILE A 46 -5.33 11.53 -0.26
N GLU A 47 -5.33 12.57 0.56
CA GLU A 47 -6.44 13.51 0.63
C GLU A 47 -5.91 14.93 0.50
N THR A 48 -6.54 15.72 -0.36
CA THR A 48 -6.28 17.16 -0.42
C THR A 48 -7.04 17.84 0.70
N VAL A 49 -6.33 18.64 1.50
CA VAL A 49 -6.90 19.39 2.61
C VAL A 49 -6.65 20.88 2.41
N PRO A 50 -7.56 21.75 2.86
CA PRO A 50 -7.31 23.19 2.87
C PRO A 50 -5.99 23.52 3.61
N ALA A 51 -5.15 24.37 3.02
CA ALA A 51 -3.81 24.69 3.53
C ALA A 51 -3.81 25.22 4.98
N ASP A 52 -4.87 25.92 5.38
CA ASP A 52 -5.10 26.41 6.73
C ASP A 52 -5.26 25.27 7.76
N LYS A 53 -5.80 24.10 7.36
CA LYS A 53 -5.87 22.91 8.22
C LYS A 53 -4.53 22.21 8.42
N LEU A 54 -3.56 22.45 7.54
CA LEU A 54 -2.20 21.91 7.67
C LEU A 54 -1.31 22.74 8.58
N GLN A 55 -1.57 24.05 8.69
CA GLN A 55 -0.70 24.97 9.45
C GLN A 55 -0.83 24.85 10.97
N GLY A 56 -1.93 24.30 11.47
CA GLY A 56 -2.20 24.17 12.92
C GLY A 56 -1.86 22.82 13.53
N ASN A 57 -1.48 21.82 12.73
CA ASN A 57 -1.26 20.45 13.19
C ASN A 57 0.22 20.06 13.05
N ASN A 58 0.79 19.47 14.10
CA ASN A 58 2.18 18.96 14.11
C ASN A 58 2.27 17.62 13.37
N PHE A 59 1.91 17.59 12.08
CA PHE A 59 2.14 16.41 11.25
C PHE A 59 3.62 16.32 10.87
N GLU A 60 4.17 15.11 10.90
CA GLU A 60 5.46 14.85 10.28
C GLU A 60 5.35 15.04 8.76
N GLU A 61 6.41 15.56 8.14
CA GLU A 61 6.45 15.76 6.69
C GLU A 61 7.05 14.55 5.95
N LEU A 62 6.39 14.11 4.89
CA LEU A 62 6.93 13.14 3.93
C LEU A 62 7.27 13.81 2.61
N SER A 63 8.43 13.44 2.06
CA SER A 63 8.79 13.77 0.68
C SER A 63 8.34 12.63 -0.23
N LEU A 64 7.24 12.85 -0.98
CA LEU A 64 6.69 11.89 -1.93
C LEU A 64 6.90 12.38 -3.37
N PRO A 65 6.91 11.47 -4.37
CA PRO A 65 6.98 11.87 -5.77
C PRO A 65 5.72 12.68 -6.14
N LEU A 66 5.91 13.88 -6.68
CA LEU A 66 4.83 14.75 -7.13
C LEU A 66 4.84 14.88 -8.66
N SER A 67 3.66 14.93 -9.25
CA SER A 67 3.42 15.26 -10.66
C SER A 67 2.29 16.28 -10.73
N GLY A 68 2.57 17.46 -11.27
CA GLY A 68 1.56 18.55 -11.33
C GLY A 68 1.10 19.08 -9.97
N GLY A 69 1.87 18.87 -8.89
CA GLY A 69 1.52 19.30 -7.53
C GLY A 69 0.74 18.26 -6.71
N GLU A 70 0.44 17.10 -7.28
CA GLU A 70 -0.21 15.98 -6.61
C GLU A 70 0.72 14.77 -6.53
N VAL A 71 0.51 13.88 -5.56
CA VAL A 71 1.30 12.65 -5.44
C VAL A 71 1.08 11.74 -6.64
N ASP A 72 2.18 11.36 -7.28
CA ASP A 72 2.16 10.37 -8.35
C ASP A 72 2.14 8.95 -7.75
N THR A 73 0.93 8.42 -7.56
CA THR A 73 0.72 7.08 -7.01
C THR A 73 1.25 5.96 -7.90
N LYS A 74 1.48 6.22 -9.20
CA LYS A 74 2.00 5.20 -10.14
C LYS A 74 3.47 4.90 -9.90
N VAL A 75 4.23 5.86 -9.39
CA VAL A 75 5.65 5.71 -9.08
C VAL A 75 5.92 5.58 -7.57
N LEU A 76 4.93 5.87 -6.73
CA LEU A 76 5.03 5.71 -5.29
C LEU A 76 5.21 4.23 -4.91
N ASN A 77 6.32 3.94 -4.22
CA ASN A 77 6.57 2.65 -3.57
C ASN A 77 6.44 2.81 -2.05
N VAL A 78 5.24 2.56 -1.52
CA VAL A 78 4.93 2.73 -0.08
C VAL A 78 5.77 1.84 0.83
N LEU A 79 6.31 0.70 0.34
CA LEU A 79 7.18 -0.18 1.13
C LEU A 79 8.50 0.50 1.52
N LYS A 80 8.97 1.45 0.70
CA LYS A 80 10.21 2.21 0.95
C LYS A 80 10.05 3.30 2.02
N LEU A 81 8.82 3.63 2.42
CA LEU A 81 8.57 4.66 3.43
C LEU A 81 8.89 4.18 4.86
N ASN A 82 9.00 2.87 5.08
CA ASN A 82 9.31 2.26 6.38
C ASN A 82 8.42 2.76 7.55
N ILE A 83 7.15 3.04 7.24
CA ILE A 83 6.17 3.49 8.23
C ILE A 83 5.66 2.27 8.99
N GLN A 84 5.87 2.25 10.31
CA GLN A 84 5.30 1.22 11.16
C GLN A 84 3.79 1.44 11.31
N ARG A 85 3.01 0.58 10.66
CA ARG A 85 1.55 0.59 10.77
C ARG A 85 1.12 0.33 12.21
N LYS A 86 0.07 1.03 12.66
CA LYS A 86 -0.60 0.79 13.94
C LYS A 86 -1.89 0.00 13.74
N TYR A 87 -2.30 -0.73 14.77
CA TYR A 87 -3.42 -1.67 14.64
C TYR A 87 -4.76 -0.97 14.44
N ASP A 88 -5.07 0.01 15.28
CA ASP A 88 -6.38 0.65 15.45
C ASP A 88 -6.42 2.12 15.04
N GLU A 89 -5.29 2.72 14.67
CA GLU A 89 -5.23 4.13 14.26
C GLU A 89 -4.50 4.36 12.93
N ASN A 90 -4.97 5.37 12.20
CA ASN A 90 -4.31 5.87 10.99
C ASN A 90 -3.13 6.76 11.37
N ILE A 91 -2.10 6.79 10.52
CA ILE A 91 -0.94 7.67 10.69
C ILE A 91 -0.97 8.71 9.58
N TYR A 92 -0.86 9.97 9.97
CA TYR A 92 -1.03 11.12 9.08
C TYR A 92 0.31 11.81 8.88
N TYR A 93 0.63 12.08 7.63
CA TYR A 93 1.79 12.85 7.23
C TYR A 93 1.38 13.96 6.29
N LYS A 94 1.97 15.13 6.47
CA LYS A 94 1.86 16.20 5.49
C LYS A 94 2.81 15.89 4.33
N ILE A 95 2.36 16.07 3.09
CA ILE A 95 3.22 15.85 1.93
C ILE A 95 3.91 17.16 1.57
N LYS A 96 5.24 17.14 1.61
CA LYS A 96 6.08 18.32 1.35
C LYS A 96 5.84 18.84 -0.07
N GLY A 97 5.54 20.14 -0.19
CA GLY A 97 5.32 20.80 -1.47
C GLY A 97 3.93 20.58 -2.09
N SER A 98 2.96 20.10 -1.30
CA SER A 98 1.57 19.95 -1.73
C SER A 98 0.59 20.29 -0.60
N ASP A 99 -0.68 20.49 -0.94
CA ASP A 99 -1.78 20.61 0.03
C ASP A 99 -2.41 19.25 0.37
N GLN A 100 -1.66 18.16 0.17
CA GLN A 100 -2.12 16.80 0.41
C GLN A 100 -1.56 16.23 1.71
N ILE A 101 -2.35 15.35 2.33
CA ILE A 101 -1.92 14.46 3.40
C ILE A 101 -1.82 13.04 2.89
N PHE A 102 -0.79 12.34 3.35
CA PHE A 102 -0.66 10.90 3.23
C PHE A 102 -1.20 10.27 4.50
N ILE A 103 -2.10 9.29 4.35
CA ILE A 103 -2.74 8.59 5.45
C ILE A 103 -2.37 7.11 5.34
N MET A 104 -1.47 6.62 6.18
CA MET A 104 -1.28 5.18 6.34
C MET A 104 -2.50 4.64 7.09
N LEU A 105 -3.25 3.73 6.46
CA LEU A 105 -4.44 3.14 7.08
C LEU A 105 -4.04 2.26 8.26
N SER A 106 -4.87 2.19 9.29
CA SER A 106 -4.70 1.22 10.37
C SER A 106 -4.71 -0.22 9.83
N GLU A 107 -4.13 -1.15 10.60
CA GLU A 107 -4.12 -2.57 10.24
C GLU A 107 -5.55 -3.11 10.14
N GLU A 108 -6.42 -2.74 11.07
CA GLU A 108 -7.81 -3.17 11.05
C GLU A 108 -8.52 -2.77 9.76
N VAL A 109 -8.37 -1.50 9.33
CA VAL A 109 -8.98 -1.00 8.09
C VAL A 109 -8.41 -1.71 6.86
N PHE A 110 -7.09 -1.87 6.82
CA PHE A 110 -6.43 -2.54 5.70
C PHE A 110 -6.81 -4.02 5.59
N ILE A 111 -6.84 -4.76 6.71
CA ILE A 111 -7.21 -6.17 6.72
C ILE A 111 -8.68 -6.35 6.31
N LYS A 112 -9.59 -5.46 6.72
CA LYS A 112 -10.97 -5.45 6.21
C LYS A 112 -11.02 -5.29 4.69
N LYS A 113 -10.26 -4.34 4.13
CA LYS A 113 -10.14 -4.13 2.68
C LYS A 113 -9.56 -5.36 1.96
N TYR A 114 -8.47 -5.92 2.49
CA TYR A 114 -7.79 -7.07 1.89
C TYR A 114 -8.67 -8.33 1.94
N ASN A 115 -9.37 -8.56 3.04
CA ASN A 115 -10.31 -9.68 3.17
C ASN A 115 -11.47 -9.58 2.17
N LYS A 116 -12.01 -8.37 1.98
CA LYS A 116 -13.01 -8.13 0.94
C LYS A 116 -12.45 -8.44 -0.46
N TYR A 117 -11.28 -7.91 -0.80
CA TYR A 117 -10.60 -8.19 -2.06
C TYR A 117 -10.40 -9.70 -2.28
N ARG A 118 -9.90 -10.42 -1.27
CA ARG A 118 -9.71 -11.87 -1.36
C ARG A 118 -11.01 -12.62 -1.59
N LYS A 119 -12.10 -12.24 -0.90
CA LYS A 119 -13.41 -12.87 -1.09
C LYS A 119 -13.95 -12.65 -2.50
N GLU A 120 -13.83 -11.43 -3.02
CA GLU A 120 -14.30 -11.05 -4.37
C GLU A 120 -13.50 -11.74 -5.50
N ASN A 121 -12.24 -12.10 -5.23
CA ASN A 121 -11.35 -12.75 -6.19
C ASN A 121 -11.17 -14.26 -5.95
N GLY A 122 -11.97 -14.88 -5.08
CA GLY A 122 -11.88 -16.32 -4.80
C GLY A 122 -10.58 -16.78 -4.12
N LEU A 123 -9.89 -15.88 -3.42
CA LEU A 123 -8.62 -16.13 -2.71
C LEU A 123 -8.81 -16.51 -1.23
N MET A 124 -10.06 -16.74 -0.82
CA MET A 124 -10.39 -17.36 0.47
C MET A 124 -10.91 -18.75 0.22
N ASP A 125 -10.34 -19.73 0.91
CA ASP A 125 -10.83 -21.10 0.88
C ASP A 125 -12.25 -21.13 1.46
N GLN A 126 -13.20 -21.67 0.69
CA GLN A 126 -14.56 -21.96 1.17
C GLN A 126 -14.53 -23.27 1.94
N SER A 127 -13.86 -23.30 3.09
CA SER A 127 -13.89 -24.47 3.97
C SER A 127 -13.81 -24.02 5.43
N LEU A 128 -14.98 -23.81 6.01
CA LEU A 128 -15.28 -24.09 7.41
C LEU A 128 -16.46 -25.06 7.44
#